data_AF-W2IFK0-F1
#
_entry.id   AF-W2IFK0-F1
#
_cell.length_a   1.000
_cell.length_b   1.000
_cell.length_c   1.000
_cell.angle_alpha   90.00
_cell.angle_beta   90.00
_cell.angle_gamma   90.00
#
_symmetry.space_group_name_H-M   'P 1'
#
loop_
_entity.id
_entity.type
_entity.pdbx_description
1 polymer ?
#
loop_
_entity_poly.entity_id
_entity_poly.type
_entity_poly.pdbx_seq_one_letter_code
_entity_poly.pdbx_strand_id
1 'polypeptide(L)'
;MQQIQMEAWYLVNLHTLQCLEDDSPLPDYTGKAFYDHCCSCIATTAKTNLNTRKNPELWESYSVYKGKRALTGLEEVRNLVGYSQLKAELREQMIVKAEVMIRQHFAKHLRLYVQIAFGGLGSNLDKKVIKEKALLAREIMRVLHAEWSEQWIPWPNRIGENGLTFYVRLVWEFQSVVEKRMKAEPNEKGVRAFSLFPVSTTYTASHTKINGTTLPGFYLRIKKREKAFYWQIAEVE
;
A
#
# COMPACT_ATOMS: atom_id res chain seq x y z
N MET A 1 20.79 -1.81 5.94
CA MET A 1 19.82 -0.83 6.49
C MET A 1 18.70 -0.53 5.50
N GLN A 2 19.00 0.03 4.33
CA GLN A 2 18.01 0.40 3.32
C GLN A 2 17.12 -0.77 2.85
N GLN A 3 17.69 -1.97 2.71
CA GLN A 3 16.95 -3.20 2.42
C GLN A 3 15.88 -3.50 3.49
N ILE A 4 16.23 -3.50 4.77
CA ILE A 4 15.29 -3.79 5.87
C ILE A 4 14.12 -2.80 5.85
N GLN A 5 14.44 -1.51 5.73
CA GLN A 5 13.42 -0.46 5.67
C GLN A 5 12.50 -0.64 4.45
N MET A 6 13.07 -0.96 3.30
CA MET A 6 12.31 -1.24 2.09
C MET A 6 11.35 -2.40 2.26
N GLU A 7 11.90 -3.56 2.60
CA GLU A 7 11.16 -4.80 2.73
C GLU A 7 10.08 -4.70 3.82
N ALA A 8 10.34 -3.98 4.91
CA ALA A 8 9.32 -3.71 5.94
C ALA A 8 8.12 -2.91 5.39
N TRP A 9 8.37 -1.90 4.55
CA TRP A 9 7.28 -1.16 3.89
C TRP A 9 6.52 -2.00 2.86
N TYR A 10 7.17 -2.97 2.20
CA TYR A 10 6.46 -3.93 1.35
C TYR A 10 5.53 -4.80 2.16
N LEU A 11 5.99 -5.31 3.30
CA LEU A 11 5.18 -6.15 4.16
C LEU A 11 3.99 -5.37 4.74
N VAL A 12 4.19 -4.10 5.14
CA VAL A 12 3.12 -3.20 5.57
C VAL A 12 2.05 -3.04 4.48
N ASN A 13 2.47 -2.74 3.25
CA ASN A 13 1.54 -2.58 2.14
C ASN A 13 0.83 -3.90 1.80
N LEU A 14 1.57 -5.01 1.73
CA LEU A 14 1.02 -6.32 1.40
C LEU A 14 -0.07 -6.74 2.39
N HIS A 15 0.25 -6.68 3.69
CA HIS A 15 -0.69 -7.05 4.74
C HIS A 15 -1.90 -6.11 4.73
N THR A 16 -1.69 -4.80 4.58
CA THR A 16 -2.80 -3.84 4.47
C THR A 16 -3.72 -4.16 3.29
N LEU A 17 -3.17 -4.50 2.13
CA LEU A 17 -3.96 -4.83 0.94
C LEU A 17 -4.76 -6.12 1.14
N GLN A 18 -4.17 -7.14 1.76
CA GLN A 18 -4.89 -8.37 2.14
C GLN A 18 -6.05 -8.05 3.09
N CYS A 19 -5.81 -7.30 4.18
CA CYS A 19 -6.87 -6.89 5.09
C CYS A 19 -8.00 -6.12 4.39
N LEU A 20 -7.67 -5.23 3.45
CA LEU A 20 -8.67 -4.47 2.68
C LEU A 20 -9.47 -5.35 1.72
N GLU A 21 -8.86 -6.37 1.12
CA GLU A 21 -9.57 -7.28 0.20
C GLU A 21 -10.44 -8.29 0.92
N ASP A 22 -9.96 -8.81 2.05
CA ASP A 22 -10.66 -9.80 2.86
C ASP A 22 -11.65 -9.14 3.85
N ASP A 23 -11.81 -7.81 3.76
CA ASP A 23 -12.55 -6.96 4.69
C ASP A 23 -12.24 -7.25 6.18
N SER A 24 -11.00 -7.63 6.44
CA SER A 24 -10.49 -7.94 7.77
C SER A 24 -10.10 -6.66 8.53
N PRO A 25 -9.97 -6.73 9.86
CA PRO A 25 -9.53 -5.60 10.67
C PRO A 25 -8.18 -5.06 10.18
N LEU A 26 -8.10 -3.74 9.97
CA LEU A 26 -6.83 -3.10 9.62
C LEU A 26 -5.95 -2.99 10.87
N PRO A 27 -4.63 -3.13 10.72
CA PRO A 27 -3.71 -2.96 11.84
C PRO A 27 -3.73 -1.53 12.37
N ASP A 28 -3.38 -1.39 13.65
CA ASP A 28 -3.13 -0.08 14.24
C ASP A 28 -1.84 0.52 13.66
N TYR A 29 -2.01 1.49 12.76
CA TYR A 29 -0.94 2.23 12.10
C TYR A 29 -0.35 3.37 12.95
N THR A 30 -0.95 3.67 14.10
CA THR A 30 -0.42 4.66 15.06
C THR A 30 0.45 3.99 16.11
N GLY A 31 0.18 2.72 16.38
CA GLY A 31 0.93 1.89 17.32
C GLY A 31 2.28 1.40 16.79
N LYS A 32 3.16 1.11 17.76
CA LYS A 32 4.52 0.57 17.51
C LYS A 32 4.51 -0.90 17.11
N ALA A 33 3.54 -1.68 17.61
CA ALA A 33 3.56 -3.13 17.54
C ALA A 33 3.57 -3.66 16.09
N PHE A 34 2.71 -3.12 15.23
CA PHE A 34 2.59 -3.56 13.84
C PHE A 34 3.89 -3.35 13.05
N TYR A 35 4.47 -2.14 13.12
CA TYR A 35 5.74 -1.86 12.44
C TYR A 35 6.92 -2.62 13.06
N ASP A 36 6.92 -2.85 14.37
CA ASP A 36 7.95 -3.67 15.03
C ASP A 36 7.91 -5.12 14.51
N HIS A 37 6.72 -5.68 14.35
CA HIS A 37 6.53 -7.00 13.76
C HIS A 37 6.98 -7.02 12.30
N CYS A 38 6.57 -6.03 11.48
CA CYS A 38 6.97 -5.94 10.08
C CYS A 38 8.49 -5.86 9.92
N CYS A 39 9.17 -5.02 10.71
CA CYS A 39 10.63 -4.94 10.71
C CYS A 39 11.27 -6.27 11.14
N SER A 40 10.76 -6.86 12.24
CA SER A 40 11.30 -8.11 12.79
C SER A 40 11.23 -9.25 11.79
N CYS A 41 10.14 -9.34 11.01
CA CYS A 41 9.92 -10.35 9.97
C CYS A 41 11.06 -10.41 8.93
N ILE A 42 11.66 -9.26 8.59
CA ILE A 42 12.63 -9.18 7.49
C ILE A 42 14.00 -9.76 7.86
N ALA A 43 14.44 -9.56 9.11
CA ALA A 43 15.71 -10.08 9.56
C ALA A 43 15.54 -11.49 10.14
N THR A 44 16.33 -12.44 9.66
CA THR A 44 16.22 -13.82 10.10
C THR A 44 16.94 -14.01 11.42
N THR A 45 16.16 -14.09 12.50
CA THR A 45 16.64 -14.52 13.81
C THR A 45 15.75 -15.68 14.29
N ALA A 46 16.27 -16.55 15.16
CA ALA A 46 15.48 -17.60 15.81
C ALA A 46 14.24 -17.05 16.55
N LYS A 47 14.32 -15.80 17.03
CA LYS A 47 13.21 -15.07 17.68
C LYS A 47 12.18 -14.52 16.69
N THR A 48 12.56 -14.26 15.44
CA THR A 48 11.66 -13.75 14.39
C THR A 48 10.51 -14.70 14.13
N ASN A 49 10.77 -16.00 14.04
CA ASN A 49 9.74 -17.04 13.85
C ASN A 49 8.82 -17.20 15.08
N LEU A 50 9.27 -16.82 16.27
CA LEU A 50 8.53 -16.96 17.53
C LEU A 50 7.58 -15.77 17.77
N ASN A 51 8.02 -14.55 17.46
CA ASN A 51 7.18 -13.35 17.61
C ASN A 51 6.11 -13.25 16.53
N THR A 52 6.41 -13.71 15.32
CA THR A 52 5.46 -13.68 14.21
C THR A 52 4.34 -14.71 14.36
N ARG A 53 4.61 -15.88 14.96
CA ARG A 53 3.56 -16.84 15.36
C ARG A 53 2.53 -16.28 16.34
N LYS A 54 2.83 -15.16 17.03
CA LYS A 54 1.88 -14.48 17.93
C LYS A 54 0.86 -13.59 17.20
N ASN A 55 1.07 -13.31 15.92
CA ASN A 55 0.10 -12.64 15.06
C ASN A 55 -0.13 -13.50 13.79
N PRO A 56 -1.10 -14.43 13.83
CA PRO A 56 -1.34 -15.39 12.75
C PRO A 56 -1.64 -14.74 11.40
N GLU A 57 -2.41 -13.64 11.39
CA GLU A 57 -2.79 -12.93 10.17
C GLU A 57 -1.58 -12.29 9.48
N LEU A 58 -0.71 -11.62 10.25
CA LEU A 58 0.53 -11.05 9.71
C LEU A 58 1.51 -12.15 9.27
N TRP A 59 1.49 -13.32 9.91
CA TRP A 59 2.34 -14.45 9.55
C TRP A 59 2.03 -15.00 8.16
N GLU A 60 0.76 -15.00 7.75
CA GLU A 60 0.38 -15.42 6.40
C GLU A 60 0.97 -14.47 5.35
N SER A 61 0.76 -13.16 5.51
CA SER A 61 1.36 -12.12 4.66
C SER A 61 2.88 -12.27 4.58
N TYR A 62 3.52 -12.55 5.72
CA TYR A 62 4.96 -12.76 5.79
C TYR A 62 5.41 -14.03 5.06
N SER A 63 4.72 -15.15 5.27
CA SER A 63 5.07 -16.44 4.66
C SER A 63 5.03 -16.34 3.13
N VAL A 64 3.98 -15.70 2.62
CA VAL A 64 3.83 -15.38 1.20
C VAL A 64 4.97 -14.48 0.72
N TYR A 65 5.26 -13.39 1.45
CA TYR A 65 6.36 -12.49 1.12
C TYR A 65 7.72 -13.23 1.07
N LYS A 66 8.02 -14.05 2.08
CA LYS A 66 9.28 -14.81 2.19
C LYS A 66 9.45 -15.81 1.06
N GLY A 67 8.39 -16.54 0.71
CA GLY A 67 8.41 -17.46 -0.43
C GLY A 67 8.74 -16.75 -1.75
N LYS A 68 8.18 -15.55 -1.96
CA LYS A 68 8.46 -14.75 -3.16
C LYS A 68 9.85 -14.14 -3.16
N ARG A 69 10.32 -13.70 -1.99
CA ARG A 69 11.68 -13.18 -1.80
C ARG A 69 12.75 -14.19 -2.23
N ALA A 70 12.58 -15.46 -1.83
CA ALA A 70 13.46 -16.55 -2.24
C ALA A 70 13.47 -16.75 -3.78
N LEU A 71 12.30 -16.69 -4.43
CA LEU A 71 12.19 -16.81 -5.89
C LEU A 71 12.85 -15.65 -6.64
N THR A 72 12.94 -14.46 -6.04
CA THR A 72 13.59 -13.28 -6.64
C THR A 72 15.11 -13.22 -6.41
N GLY A 73 15.70 -14.24 -5.77
CA GLY A 73 17.14 -14.27 -5.48
C GLY A 73 17.59 -13.18 -4.50
N LEU A 74 16.67 -12.61 -3.72
CA LEU A 74 17.01 -11.57 -2.74
C LEU A 74 17.71 -12.21 -1.55
N GLU A 75 18.96 -11.80 -1.31
CA GLU A 75 19.77 -12.31 -0.21
C GLU A 75 19.11 -12.09 1.14
N GLU A 76 19.30 -13.07 2.01
CA GLU A 76 18.80 -13.03 3.37
C GLU A 76 19.50 -11.94 4.20
N VAL A 77 18.71 -11.09 4.85
CA VAL A 77 19.26 -10.11 5.79
C VAL A 77 19.73 -10.88 7.02
N ARG A 78 21.02 -11.22 7.04
CA ARG A 78 21.69 -11.84 8.18
C ARG A 78 21.56 -10.94 9.42
N ASN A 79 21.49 -11.56 10.58
CA ASN A 79 21.42 -10.85 11.86
C ASN A 79 22.58 -9.83 11.97
N LEU A 80 22.23 -8.56 12.10
CA LEU A 80 23.20 -7.46 12.23
C LEU A 80 23.45 -7.20 13.72
N VAL A 81 24.71 -7.01 14.11
CA VAL A 81 25.03 -6.47 15.43
C VAL A 81 24.39 -5.07 15.55
N GLY A 82 23.66 -4.82 16.64
CA GLY A 82 22.90 -3.58 16.81
C GLY A 82 21.52 -3.55 16.12
N TYR A 83 21.05 -4.67 15.57
CA TYR A 83 19.74 -4.74 14.89
C TYR A 83 18.57 -4.32 15.79
N SER A 84 18.63 -4.56 17.10
CA SER A 84 17.60 -4.14 18.05
C SER A 84 17.42 -2.62 18.09
N GLN A 85 18.52 -1.87 18.16
CA GLN A 85 18.53 -0.41 18.14
C GLN A 85 18.08 0.11 16.78
N LEU A 86 18.61 -0.47 15.70
CA LEU A 86 18.19 -0.13 14.34
C LEU A 86 16.68 -0.35 14.13
N LYS A 87 16.14 -1.46 14.63
CA LYS A 87 14.72 -1.76 14.54
C LYS A 87 13.88 -0.71 15.28
N ALA A 88 14.31 -0.32 16.48
CA ALA A 88 13.61 0.72 17.24
C ALA A 88 13.57 2.04 16.47
N GLU A 89 14.70 2.48 15.91
CA GLU A 89 14.78 3.70 15.10
C GLU A 89 13.92 3.61 13.83
N LEU A 90 13.99 2.49 13.10
CA LEU A 90 13.18 2.27 11.90
C LEU A 90 11.69 2.32 12.20
N ARG A 91 11.25 1.72 13.31
CA ARG A 91 9.86 1.72 13.73
C ARG A 91 9.33 3.13 14.02
N GLU A 92 10.08 3.95 14.76
CA GLU A 92 9.67 5.34 15.02
C GLU A 92 9.58 6.13 13.71
N GLN A 93 10.55 5.93 12.80
CA GLN A 93 10.48 6.55 11.47
C GLN A 93 9.27 6.07 10.66
N MET A 94 8.89 4.80 10.76
CA MET A 94 7.76 4.26 10.00
C MET A 94 6.43 4.86 10.45
N ILE A 95 6.21 5.04 11.75
CA ILE A 95 5.00 5.68 12.28
C ILE A 95 4.86 7.10 11.72
N VAL A 96 5.90 7.93 11.89
CA VAL A 96 5.87 9.33 11.42
C VAL A 96 5.68 9.39 9.90
N LYS A 97 6.37 8.52 9.16
CA LYS A 97 6.25 8.45 7.69
C LYS A 97 4.87 8.00 7.25
N ALA A 98 4.21 7.07 7.96
CA ALA A 98 2.88 6.59 7.62
C ALA A 98 1.86 7.74 7.64
N GLU A 99 1.82 8.53 8.72
CA GLU A 99 0.89 9.66 8.85
C GLU A 99 1.14 10.76 7.82
N VAL A 100 2.40 11.15 7.62
CA VAL A 100 2.77 12.17 6.62
C VAL A 100 2.38 11.71 5.21
N MET A 101 2.61 10.43 4.91
CA MET A 101 2.39 9.91 3.56
C MET A 101 0.94 9.61 3.28
N ILE A 102 0.16 9.11 4.24
CA ILE A 102 -1.30 8.98 4.07
C ILE A 102 -1.92 10.34 3.77
N ARG A 103 -1.48 11.43 4.42
CA ARG A 103 -1.90 12.79 4.05
C ARG A 103 -1.60 13.14 2.60
N GLN A 104 -0.36 12.93 2.17
CA GLN A 104 0.04 13.24 0.80
C GLN A 104 -0.66 12.35 -0.24
N HIS A 105 -0.82 11.08 0.08
CA HIS A 105 -1.46 10.09 -0.79
C HIS A 105 -2.95 10.37 -0.89
N PHE A 106 -3.62 10.69 0.22
CA PHE A 106 -5.03 11.06 0.24
C PHE A 106 -5.33 12.20 -0.73
N ALA A 107 -4.56 13.29 -0.65
CA ALA A 107 -4.73 14.43 -1.56
C ALA A 107 -4.51 14.06 -3.04
N LYS A 108 -3.50 13.22 -3.32
CA LYS A 108 -3.20 12.76 -4.69
C LYS A 108 -4.29 11.84 -5.24
N HIS A 109 -4.75 10.88 -4.44
CA HIS A 109 -5.77 9.92 -4.83
C HIS A 109 -7.14 10.59 -4.98
N LEU A 110 -7.50 11.48 -4.05
CA LEU A 110 -8.73 12.27 -4.15
C LEU A 110 -8.75 13.12 -5.42
N ARG A 111 -7.63 13.80 -5.74
CA ARG A 111 -7.50 14.57 -6.98
C ARG A 111 -7.72 13.69 -8.21
N LEU A 112 -7.04 12.54 -8.27
CA LEU A 112 -7.15 11.65 -9.42
C LEU A 112 -8.54 11.03 -9.52
N TYR A 113 -9.14 10.65 -8.39
CA TYR A 113 -10.52 10.19 -8.30
C TYR A 113 -11.48 11.25 -8.84
N VAL A 114 -11.36 12.50 -8.42
CA VAL A 114 -12.23 13.58 -8.89
C VAL A 114 -12.08 13.78 -10.40
N GLN A 115 -10.85 13.71 -10.92
CA GLN A 115 -10.60 13.80 -12.36
C GLN A 115 -11.19 12.63 -13.14
N ILE A 116 -11.12 11.40 -12.63
CA ILE A 116 -11.66 10.22 -13.32
C ILE A 116 -13.18 10.16 -13.21
N ALA A 117 -13.74 10.35 -12.01
CA ALA A 117 -15.17 10.25 -11.75
C ALA A 117 -15.96 11.43 -12.34
N PHE A 118 -15.40 12.64 -12.28
CA PHE A 118 -16.11 13.86 -12.68
C PHE A 118 -15.45 14.63 -13.82
N GLY A 119 -14.17 14.40 -14.15
CA GLY A 119 -13.42 15.20 -15.14
C GLY A 119 -13.58 14.79 -16.61
N GLY A 120 -14.51 13.87 -16.92
CA GLY A 120 -14.91 13.62 -18.30
C GLY A 120 -13.87 12.93 -19.19
N LEU A 121 -13.06 12.01 -18.64
CA LEU A 121 -12.07 11.22 -19.40
C LEU A 121 -12.70 10.16 -20.34
N GLY A 122 -14.02 10.10 -20.46
CA GLY A 122 -14.70 9.13 -21.34
C GLY A 122 -14.67 9.57 -22.81
N SER A 123 -14.06 8.75 -23.67
CA SER A 123 -14.02 8.92 -25.14
C SER A 123 -15.39 8.91 -25.84
N ASN A 124 -16.47 8.55 -25.14
CA ASN A 124 -17.82 8.34 -25.70
C ASN A 124 -18.88 9.39 -25.25
N LEU A 125 -18.48 10.49 -24.62
CA LEU A 125 -19.41 11.54 -24.18
C LEU A 125 -19.45 12.73 -25.14
N ASP A 126 -20.63 13.35 -25.26
CA ASP A 126 -20.79 14.60 -26.02
C ASP A 126 -19.85 15.70 -25.48
N LYS A 127 -19.28 16.50 -26.39
CA LYS A 127 -18.30 17.56 -26.07
C LYS A 127 -18.84 18.58 -25.07
N LYS A 128 -20.15 18.84 -25.09
CA LYS A 128 -20.81 19.74 -24.13
C LYS A 128 -20.80 19.15 -22.71
N VAL A 129 -21.14 17.87 -22.58
CA VAL A 129 -21.13 17.14 -21.31
C VAL A 129 -19.72 17.03 -20.74
N ILE A 130 -18.72 16.76 -21.60
CA ILE A 130 -17.30 16.74 -21.18
C ILE A 130 -16.90 18.10 -20.63
N LYS A 131 -17.30 19.21 -21.27
CA LYS A 131 -16.96 20.57 -20.84
C LYS A 131 -17.61 20.93 -19.50
N GLU A 132 -18.88 20.58 -19.29
CA GLU A 132 -19.59 20.78 -18.03
C GLU A 132 -18.96 19.95 -16.89
N LYS A 133 -18.62 18.69 -17.16
CA LYS A 133 -17.91 17.79 -16.24
C LYS A 133 -16.52 18.30 -15.87
N ALA A 134 -15.75 18.75 -16.85
CA ALA A 134 -14.45 19.36 -16.63
C ALA A 134 -14.54 20.67 -15.81
N LEU A 135 -15.59 21.47 -16.02
CA LEU A 135 -15.85 22.67 -15.23
C LEU A 135 -16.20 22.31 -13.78
N LEU A 136 -17.06 21.30 -13.57
CA LEU A 136 -17.39 20.79 -12.24
C LEU A 136 -16.16 20.25 -11.52
N ALA A 137 -15.33 19.44 -12.19
CA ALA A 137 -14.08 18.94 -11.62
C ALA A 137 -13.13 20.09 -11.28
N ARG A 138 -13.03 21.12 -12.14
CA ARG A 138 -12.23 22.32 -11.85
C ARG A 138 -12.75 23.07 -10.62
N GLU A 139 -14.06 23.19 -10.48
CA GLU A 139 -14.68 23.86 -9.33
C GLU A 139 -14.47 23.06 -8.04
N ILE A 140 -14.71 21.75 -8.07
CA ILE A 140 -14.39 20.85 -6.96
C ILE A 140 -12.91 20.98 -6.58
N MET A 141 -12.00 20.97 -7.57
CA MET A 141 -10.58 21.12 -7.31
C MET A 141 -10.22 22.50 -6.75
N ARG A 142 -10.85 23.58 -7.21
CA ARG A 142 -10.67 24.94 -6.67
C ARG A 142 -11.06 24.98 -5.19
N VAL A 143 -12.21 24.39 -4.85
CA VAL A 143 -12.71 24.26 -3.48
C VAL A 143 -11.79 23.37 -2.62
N LEU A 144 -11.33 22.24 -3.17
CA LEU A 144 -10.33 21.36 -2.53
C LEU A 144 -9.00 22.06 -2.21
N HIS A 145 -8.63 23.06 -3.02
CA HIS A 145 -7.40 23.82 -2.85
C HIS A 145 -7.52 25.01 -1.89
N ALA A 146 -8.71 25.52 -1.62
CA ALA A 146 -8.91 26.77 -0.87
C ALA A 146 -9.52 26.59 0.52
N GLU A 147 -10.51 25.71 0.70
CA GLU A 147 -11.31 25.63 1.95
C GLU A 147 -11.44 24.21 2.51
N TRP A 148 -11.37 23.19 1.65
CA TRP A 148 -11.58 21.79 2.05
C TRP A 148 -10.30 21.04 2.48
N SER A 149 -9.12 21.59 2.18
CA SER A 149 -7.84 20.99 2.58
C SER A 149 -7.70 20.88 4.10
N GLU A 150 -8.29 21.80 4.87
CA GLU A 150 -8.26 21.75 6.35
C GLU A 150 -9.26 20.74 6.93
N GLN A 151 -10.37 20.47 6.24
CA GLN A 151 -11.44 19.63 6.78
C GLN A 151 -11.25 18.14 6.50
N TRP A 152 -10.75 17.78 5.31
CA TRP A 152 -10.74 16.39 4.83
C TRP A 152 -9.34 15.77 4.70
N ILE A 153 -8.29 16.59 4.63
CA ILE A 153 -6.93 16.05 4.71
C ILE A 153 -6.79 15.43 6.11
N PRO A 154 -6.17 14.24 6.22
CA PRO A 154 -5.97 13.58 7.51
C PRO A 154 -4.92 14.30 8.36
N TRP A 155 -5.23 15.50 8.83
CA TRP A 155 -4.44 16.24 9.80
C TRP A 155 -4.44 15.52 11.16
N PRO A 156 -3.45 15.75 12.04
CA PRO A 156 -3.33 15.03 13.30
C PRO A 156 -4.61 15.02 14.16
N ASN A 157 -5.33 16.14 14.23
CA ASN A 157 -6.64 16.22 14.90
C ASN A 157 -7.68 15.29 14.25
N ARG A 158 -7.75 15.27 12.92
CA ARG A 158 -8.67 14.44 12.14
C ARG A 158 -8.31 12.96 12.15
N ILE A 159 -7.03 12.63 12.24
CA ILE A 159 -6.55 11.26 12.48
C ILE A 159 -6.92 10.85 13.91
N GLY A 160 -6.79 11.74 14.89
CA GLY A 160 -7.20 11.47 16.28
C GLY A 160 -8.70 11.17 16.40
N GLU A 161 -9.54 11.87 15.63
CA GLU A 161 -11.00 11.66 15.62
C GLU A 161 -11.41 10.37 14.89
N ASN A 162 -10.93 10.16 13.66
CA ASN A 162 -11.43 9.10 12.77
C ASN A 162 -10.54 7.84 12.72
N GLY A 163 -9.31 7.93 13.23
CA GLY A 163 -8.28 6.91 13.09
C GLY A 163 -7.63 6.87 11.70
N LEU A 164 -6.40 6.37 11.61
CA LEU A 164 -5.70 6.28 10.32
C LEU A 164 -6.31 5.22 9.39
N THR A 165 -6.93 4.18 9.96
CA THR A 165 -7.58 3.08 9.23
C THR A 165 -8.75 3.58 8.36
N PHE A 166 -9.51 4.57 8.83
CA PHE A 166 -10.57 5.23 8.07
C PHE A 166 -10.03 5.85 6.77
N TYR A 167 -8.94 6.61 6.86
CA TYR A 167 -8.34 7.25 5.68
C TYR A 167 -7.69 6.24 4.74
N VAL A 168 -7.11 5.16 5.26
CA VAL A 168 -6.58 4.06 4.44
C VAL A 168 -7.70 3.44 3.59
N ARG A 169 -8.89 3.20 4.17
CA ARG A 169 -10.06 2.72 3.42
C ARG A 169 -10.51 3.71 2.35
N LEU A 170 -10.54 5.01 2.63
CA LEU A 170 -10.88 6.01 1.62
C LEU A 170 -9.87 6.06 0.46
N VAL A 171 -8.57 5.99 0.76
CA VAL A 171 -7.52 5.92 -0.27
C VAL A 171 -7.71 4.67 -1.14
N TRP A 172 -8.06 3.54 -0.52
CA TRP A 172 -8.36 2.29 -1.23
C TRP A 172 -9.58 2.43 -2.16
N GLU A 173 -10.65 3.05 -1.69
CA GLU A 173 -11.84 3.31 -2.51
C GLU A 173 -11.51 4.18 -3.73
N PHE A 174 -10.75 5.27 -3.54
CA PHE A 174 -10.28 6.12 -4.64
C PHE A 174 -9.43 5.33 -5.63
N GLN A 175 -8.53 4.49 -5.10
CA GLN A 175 -7.66 3.62 -5.88
C GLN A 175 -8.47 2.60 -6.71
N SER A 176 -9.58 2.08 -6.21
CA SER A 176 -10.45 1.15 -6.94
C SER A 176 -11.00 1.76 -8.24
N VAL A 177 -11.32 3.05 -8.23
CA VAL A 177 -11.82 3.78 -9.41
C VAL A 177 -10.70 4.00 -10.42
N VAL A 178 -9.50 4.32 -9.93
CA VAL A 178 -8.29 4.42 -10.76
C VAL A 178 -8.02 3.08 -11.46
N GLU A 179 -8.10 1.97 -10.74
CA GLU A 179 -7.87 0.63 -11.31
C GLU A 179 -8.93 0.22 -12.33
N LYS A 180 -10.20 0.54 -12.09
CA LYS A 180 -11.27 0.33 -13.08
C LYS A 180 -10.97 1.11 -14.37
N ARG A 181 -10.48 2.35 -14.25
CA ARG A 181 -10.09 3.17 -15.40
C ARG A 181 -8.87 2.58 -16.13
N MET A 182 -7.85 2.16 -15.40
CA MET A 182 -6.67 1.50 -15.99
C MET A 182 -7.02 0.22 -16.76
N LYS A 183 -8.03 -0.54 -16.30
CA LYS A 183 -8.54 -1.71 -17.03
C LYS A 183 -9.30 -1.33 -18.29
N ALA A 184 -10.08 -0.25 -18.24
CA ALA A 184 -10.85 0.24 -19.38
C ALA A 184 -9.96 0.87 -20.48
N GLU A 185 -8.97 1.67 -20.08
CA GLU A 185 -8.00 2.30 -20.98
C GLU A 185 -6.57 2.03 -20.49
N PRO A 186 -5.98 0.89 -20.91
CA PRO A 186 -4.60 0.57 -20.58
C PRO A 186 -3.62 1.64 -21.07
N ASN A 187 -2.65 2.00 -20.23
CA ASN A 187 -1.59 2.96 -20.52
C ASN A 187 -2.02 4.42 -20.72
N GLU A 188 -3.20 4.81 -20.21
CA GLU A 188 -3.61 6.21 -20.18
C GLU A 188 -2.57 7.08 -19.42
N LYS A 189 -2.15 8.17 -20.06
CA LYS A 189 -1.10 9.04 -19.53
C LYS A 189 -1.59 9.75 -18.26
N GLY A 190 -0.94 9.47 -17.14
CA GLY A 190 -1.24 10.08 -15.84
C GLY A 190 -2.14 9.24 -14.93
N VAL A 191 -2.73 8.15 -15.43
CA VAL A 191 -3.52 7.21 -14.62
C VAL A 191 -2.64 6.02 -14.23
N ARG A 192 -2.28 5.93 -12.95
CA ARG A 192 -1.43 4.87 -12.40
C ARG A 192 -1.89 4.47 -11.00
N ALA A 193 -1.74 3.19 -10.68
CA ALA A 193 -1.93 2.69 -9.33
C ALA A 193 -0.80 3.17 -8.40
N PHE A 194 -1.15 3.54 -7.17
CA PHE A 194 -0.17 3.94 -6.16
C PHE A 194 -0.10 2.89 -5.04
N SER A 195 1.00 2.93 -4.28
CA SER A 195 1.07 2.24 -2.99
C SER A 195 0.25 3.01 -1.94
N LEU A 196 -0.36 2.29 -1.00
CA LEU A 196 -1.09 2.92 0.11
C LEU A 196 -0.11 3.64 1.05
N PHE A 197 0.96 2.94 1.43
CA PHE A 197 2.04 3.44 2.28
C PHE A 197 3.30 3.73 1.45
N PRO A 198 4.22 4.58 1.95
CA PRO A 198 5.44 4.91 1.22
C PRO A 198 6.28 3.66 1.01
N VAL A 199 6.82 3.52 -0.20
CA VAL A 199 7.92 2.60 -0.46
C VAL A 199 9.19 3.43 -0.44
N SER A 200 10.20 3.02 0.32
CA SER A 200 11.45 3.78 0.38
C SER A 200 12.06 3.93 -1.02
N THR A 201 12.61 5.11 -1.32
CA THR A 201 13.76 5.23 -2.21
C THR A 201 13.73 4.41 -3.48
N THR A 202 14.62 3.43 -3.47
CA THR A 202 14.76 2.27 -4.34
C THR A 202 15.85 1.45 -3.65
N TYR A 203 15.82 0.11 -3.72
CA TYR A 203 16.96 -0.72 -3.32
C TYR A 203 17.33 -1.66 -4.47
N THR A 204 18.63 -1.82 -4.72
CA THR A 204 19.15 -2.70 -5.77
C THR A 204 20.14 -3.67 -5.15
N ALA A 205 19.82 -4.97 -5.17
CA ALA A 205 20.79 -6.04 -4.91
C ALA A 205 21.16 -6.65 -6.25
N SER A 206 22.41 -6.47 -6.70
CA SER A 206 23.00 -6.98 -7.96
C SER A 206 22.12 -6.82 -9.22
N HIS A 207 21.10 -7.65 -9.39
CA HIS A 207 20.16 -7.66 -10.52
C HIS A 207 18.68 -7.43 -10.14
N THR A 208 18.32 -7.44 -8.85
CA THR A 208 16.93 -7.27 -8.37
C THR A 208 16.72 -5.85 -7.84
N LYS A 209 15.94 -5.06 -8.58
CA LYS A 209 15.51 -3.71 -8.20
C LYS A 209 14.16 -3.77 -7.49
N ILE A 210 14.14 -3.36 -6.23
CA ILE A 210 12.92 -3.22 -5.42
C ILE A 210 12.53 -1.72 -5.41
N ASN A 211 11.36 -1.35 -5.95
CA ASN A 211 10.91 0.05 -6.01
C ASN A 211 9.38 0.25 -5.95
N GLY A 212 8.90 1.44 -5.59
CA GLY A 212 7.47 1.70 -5.39
C GLY A 212 6.55 1.32 -6.56
N THR A 213 7.06 1.30 -7.79
CA THR A 213 6.31 0.88 -8.98
C THR A 213 6.13 -0.64 -9.12
N THR A 214 6.86 -1.44 -8.36
CA THR A 214 6.78 -2.91 -8.40
C THR A 214 5.75 -3.50 -7.43
N LEU A 215 5.20 -2.72 -6.50
CA LEU A 215 4.22 -3.19 -5.51
C LEU A 215 2.92 -3.71 -6.15
N PRO A 216 2.26 -3.02 -7.11
CA PRO A 216 1.05 -3.55 -7.75
C PRO A 216 1.32 -4.86 -8.51
N GLY A 217 2.46 -4.94 -9.20
CA GLY A 217 2.88 -6.18 -9.88
C GLY A 217 3.22 -7.31 -8.88
N PHE A 218 3.82 -6.97 -7.75
CA PHE A 218 4.15 -7.93 -6.69
C PHE A 218 2.89 -8.47 -6.03
N TYR A 219 1.96 -7.58 -5.67
CA TYR A 219 0.66 -7.90 -5.13
C TYR A 219 -0.18 -8.75 -6.09
N LEU A 220 -0.30 -8.35 -7.37
CA LEU A 220 -1.02 -9.14 -8.38
C LEU A 220 -0.38 -10.52 -8.61
N ARG A 221 0.95 -10.64 -8.52
CA ARG A 221 1.65 -11.95 -8.59
C ARG A 221 1.44 -12.82 -7.35
N ILE A 222 1.11 -12.22 -6.22
CA ILE A 222 0.72 -12.91 -4.98
C ILE A 222 -0.72 -13.42 -5.16
N LYS A 223 -1.67 -12.51 -5.42
CA LYS A 223 -3.09 -12.81 -5.58
C LYS A 223 -3.40 -13.78 -6.74
N LYS A 224 -2.72 -13.64 -7.89
CA LYS A 224 -2.89 -14.59 -9.02
C LYS A 224 -2.47 -16.02 -8.66
N ARG A 225 -1.58 -16.21 -7.68
CA ARG A 225 -1.17 -17.55 -7.23
C ARG A 225 -2.08 -18.12 -6.14
N GLU A 226 -2.70 -17.29 -5.31
CA GLU A 226 -3.76 -17.74 -4.39
C GLU A 226 -4.96 -18.30 -5.18
N LYS A 227 -5.34 -17.67 -6.31
CA LYS A 227 -6.35 -18.25 -7.22
C LYS A 227 -5.89 -19.50 -7.98
N ALA A 228 -4.59 -19.74 -8.10
CA ALA A 228 -4.04 -20.91 -8.78
C ALA A 228 -3.82 -22.12 -7.86
N PHE A 229 -4.05 -21.96 -6.54
CA PHE A 229 -3.97 -23.03 -5.55
C PHE A 229 -5.37 -23.36 -4.99
N TYR A 230 -6.32 -23.63 -5.89
CA TYR A 230 -7.31 -24.67 -5.59
C TYR A 230 -6.61 -25.98 -5.90
N TRP A 231 -6.20 -26.72 -4.87
CA TRP A 231 -5.94 -28.14 -5.05
C TRP A 231 -7.24 -28.77 -5.54
N GLN A 232 -7.31 -29.07 -6.84
CA GLN A 232 -8.07 -30.23 -7.29
C GLN A 232 -7.36 -31.43 -6.65
N ILE A 233 -7.86 -31.88 -5.51
CA ILE A 233 -7.60 -33.23 -5.06
C ILE A 233 -8.29 -34.10 -6.12
N ALA A 234 -7.49 -34.78 -6.94
CA ALA A 234 -8.02 -35.86 -7.76
C ALA A 234 -8.60 -36.89 -6.77
N GLU A 235 -9.91 -37.07 -6.80
CA GLU A 235 -10.53 -38.24 -6.20
C GLU A 235 -9.91 -39.46 -6.90
N VAL A 236 -9.16 -40.24 -6.11
CA VAL A 236 -8.73 -41.57 -6.49
C VAL A 236 -9.80 -42.50 -5.93
N GLU A 237 -10.66 -43.00 -6.80
CA GLU A 237 -11.22 -44.36 -6.70
C GLU A 237 -10.58 -45.24 -7.78
#